data_AF-A0A1I7S0E4-F1
#
_entry.id   AF-A0A1I7S0E4-F1
#
_cell.length_a   1.000
_cell.length_b   1.000
_cell.length_c   1.000
_cell.angle_alpha   90.00
_cell.angle_beta   90.00
_cell.angle_gamma   90.00
#
_symmetry.space_group_name_H-M   'P 1'
#
loop_
_entity.id
_entity.type
_entity.pdbx_description
1 polymer ?
#
loop_
_entity_poly.entity_id
_entity_poly.type
_entity_poly.pdbx_seq_one_letter_code
_entity_poly.pdbx_strand_id
1 'polypeptide(L)'
;MNAFPSEEDSRFVLHYGQYIDGNNMEYFFQEDKDPSVAAQMCKPVMARARHLVAKMRRLQIREVEIAALAGVILWNEIGLTTSYEGADKLRDRIYSELHSNIIITYGVSETGARMGTLLCLLNDLHVISRETSESTIISKIFNPHVCDMYDE
;
A
#
# COMPACT_ATOMS: atom_id res chain seq x y z
N MET A 1 11.50 24.11 -3.02
CA MET A 1 11.02 23.23 -4.11
C MET A 1 9.91 22.40 -3.51
N ASN A 2 8.64 22.66 -3.85
CA ASN A 2 7.52 21.90 -3.27
C ASN A 2 7.55 20.50 -3.89
N ALA A 3 7.85 19.48 -3.08
CA ALA A 3 7.81 18.10 -3.52
C ALA A 3 6.36 17.75 -3.90
N PHE A 4 6.15 17.34 -5.15
CA PHE A 4 4.88 16.82 -5.64
C PHE A 4 4.76 15.33 -5.30
N PRO A 5 3.62 14.83 -4.80
CA PRO A 5 2.44 15.57 -4.37
C PRO A 5 2.62 16.26 -2.99
N SER A 6 1.98 17.42 -2.82
CA SER A 6 1.98 18.19 -1.56
C SER A 6 1.17 17.50 -0.45
N GLU A 7 1.29 17.95 0.80
CA GLU A 7 0.48 17.40 1.92
C GLU A 7 -1.02 17.52 1.72
N GLU A 8 -1.41 18.57 1.01
CA GLU A 8 -2.81 18.90 0.74
C GLU A 8 -3.31 18.28 -0.57
N ASP A 9 -2.45 17.56 -1.30
CA ASP A 9 -2.87 16.92 -2.54
C ASP A 9 -3.84 15.78 -2.24
N SER A 10 -5.10 15.99 -2.62
CA SER A 10 -6.16 15.01 -2.46
C SER A 10 -6.08 13.90 -3.49
N ARG A 11 -5.23 14.03 -4.53
CA ARG A 11 -5.20 13.10 -5.65
C ARG A 11 -4.42 11.83 -5.34
N PHE A 12 -4.98 10.71 -5.78
CA PHE A 12 -4.34 9.40 -5.78
C PHE A 12 -4.06 8.99 -7.20
N VAL A 13 -2.79 8.74 -7.52
CA VAL A 13 -2.39 8.23 -8.83
C VAL A 13 -2.75 6.74 -8.90
N LEU A 14 -3.44 6.36 -9.97
CA LEU A 14 -3.75 4.99 -10.34
C LEU A 14 -2.76 4.49 -11.42
N HIS A 15 -3.01 3.29 -11.93
CA HIS A 15 -2.35 2.82 -13.14
C HIS A 15 -2.57 3.75 -14.35
N TYR A 16 -1.62 3.73 -15.29
CA TYR A 16 -1.67 4.46 -16.57
C TYR A 16 -1.80 5.99 -16.48
N GLY A 17 -1.36 6.60 -15.39
CA GLY A 17 -1.37 8.06 -15.22
C GLY A 17 -2.75 8.65 -14.92
N GLN A 18 -3.76 7.80 -14.71
CA GLN A 18 -5.04 8.22 -14.18
C GLN A 18 -4.90 8.63 -12.71
N TYR A 19 -5.81 9.46 -12.22
CA TYR A 19 -5.87 9.79 -10.81
C TYR A 19 -7.30 9.91 -10.32
N ILE A 20 -7.51 9.63 -9.03
CA ILE A 20 -8.76 9.90 -8.32
C ILE A 20 -8.54 11.13 -7.46
N ASP A 21 -9.39 12.14 -7.58
CA ASP A 21 -9.43 13.23 -6.61
C ASP A 21 -10.24 12.80 -5.40
N GLY A 22 -9.58 12.68 -4.24
CA GLY A 22 -10.25 12.33 -2.97
C GLY A 22 -11.36 13.31 -2.56
N ASN A 23 -11.36 14.55 -3.07
CA ASN A 23 -12.41 15.53 -2.83
C ASN A 23 -13.60 15.39 -3.79
N ASN A 24 -13.42 14.69 -4.91
CA ASN A 24 -14.42 14.51 -5.95
C ASN A 24 -14.50 13.06 -6.42
N MET A 25 -14.61 12.13 -5.47
CA MET A 25 -14.68 10.70 -5.74
C MET A 25 -15.97 10.26 -6.43
N GLU A 26 -17.06 11.02 -6.29
CA GLU A 26 -18.34 10.71 -6.95
C GLU A 26 -18.20 10.72 -8.47
N TYR A 27 -17.34 11.59 -9.02
CA TYR A 27 -17.02 11.60 -10.44
C TYR A 27 -16.32 10.31 -10.90
N PHE A 28 -15.47 9.73 -10.05
CA PHE A 28 -14.81 8.45 -10.36
C PHE A 28 -15.82 7.29 -10.39
N PHE A 29 -16.81 7.33 -9.51
CA PHE A 29 -17.88 6.32 -9.43
C PHE A 29 -19.14 6.70 -10.21
N GLN A 30 -19.05 7.59 -11.21
CA GLN A 30 -20.21 8.11 -11.94
C GLN A 30 -21.03 7.01 -12.66
N GLU A 31 -20.41 5.85 -12.92
CA GLU A 31 -21.05 4.70 -13.55
C GLU A 31 -21.73 3.75 -12.54
N ASP A 32 -21.52 3.94 -11.24
CA ASP A 32 -22.21 3.18 -10.20
C ASP A 32 -23.67 3.63 -10.06
N LYS A 33 -24.53 2.71 -9.59
CA LYS A 33 -25.95 2.98 -9.32
C LYS A 33 -26.17 4.08 -8.27
N ASP A 34 -25.26 4.16 -7.30
CA ASP A 34 -25.23 5.22 -6.29
C ASP A 34 -23.77 5.68 -6.06
N PRO A 35 -23.29 6.66 -6.87
CA PRO A 35 -21.91 7.13 -6.83
C PRO A 35 -21.50 7.70 -5.45
N SER A 36 -22.45 8.30 -4.72
CA SER A 36 -22.21 8.87 -3.40
C SER A 36 -21.93 7.79 -2.37
N VAL A 37 -22.71 6.69 -2.38
CA VAL A 37 -22.48 5.56 -1.48
C VAL A 37 -21.15 4.87 -1.79
N ALA A 38 -20.86 4.61 -3.07
CA ALA A 38 -19.59 4.02 -3.49
C ALA A 38 -18.39 4.88 -3.04
N ALA A 39 -18.48 6.21 -3.25
CA ALA A 39 -17.48 7.14 -2.77
C ALA A 39 -17.31 7.10 -1.24
N GLN A 40 -18.40 7.04 -0.48
CA GLN A 40 -18.35 6.96 0.99
C GLN A 40 -17.69 5.67 1.48
N MET A 41 -17.91 4.53 0.81
CA MET A 41 -17.29 3.26 1.17
C MET A 41 -15.77 3.26 0.97
N CYS A 42 -15.26 3.94 -0.06
CA CYS A 42 -13.83 3.99 -0.36
C CYS A 42 -13.05 5.05 0.43
N LYS A 43 -13.73 6.10 0.94
CA LYS A 43 -13.10 7.21 1.69
C LYS A 43 -12.20 6.75 2.87
N PRO A 44 -12.61 5.80 3.73
CA PRO A 44 -11.78 5.36 4.85
C PRO A 44 -10.45 4.73 4.42
N VAL A 45 -10.48 3.85 3.42
CA VAL A 45 -9.28 3.18 2.88
C VAL A 45 -8.34 4.21 2.28
N MET A 46 -8.87 5.15 1.48
CA MET A 46 -8.07 6.23 0.90
C MET A 46 -7.48 7.15 1.98
N ALA A 47 -8.23 7.48 3.04
CA ALA A 47 -7.71 8.29 4.14
C ALA A 47 -6.52 7.62 4.85
N ARG A 48 -6.59 6.30 5.09
CA ARG A 48 -5.46 5.53 5.66
C ARG A 48 -4.27 5.45 4.72
N ALA A 49 -4.52 5.20 3.43
CA ALA A 49 -3.46 5.20 2.42
C ALA A 49 -2.74 6.56 2.39
N ARG A 50 -3.47 7.69 2.50
CA ARG A 50 -2.87 9.03 2.60
C ARG A 50 -2.00 9.18 3.84
N HIS A 51 -2.46 8.69 4.99
CA HIS A 51 -1.68 8.74 6.23
C HIS A 51 -0.37 7.95 6.12
N LEU A 52 -0.42 6.77 5.50
CA LEU A 52 0.75 5.96 5.21
C LEU A 52 1.73 6.67 4.28
N VAL A 53 1.24 7.24 3.17
CA VAL A 53 2.06 8.04 2.24
C VAL A 53 2.72 9.22 2.94
N ALA A 54 2.00 9.93 3.82
CA ALA A 54 2.56 11.02 4.60
C ALA A 54 3.65 10.55 5.57
N LYS A 55 3.50 9.36 6.18
CA LYS A 55 4.54 8.72 7.01
C LYS A 55 5.76 8.34 6.16
N MET A 56 5.57 7.72 5.00
CA MET A 56 6.64 7.37 4.06
C MET A 56 7.42 8.60 3.58
N ARG A 57 6.74 9.71 3.29
CA ARG A 57 7.37 10.98 2.91
C ARG A 57 8.21 11.57 4.05
N ARG A 58 7.66 11.59 5.28
CA ARG A 58 8.40 12.07 6.47
C ARG A 58 9.66 11.25 6.74
N LEU A 59 9.61 9.94 6.47
CA LEU A 59 10.77 9.04 6.58
C LEU A 59 11.78 9.17 5.43
N GLN A 60 11.41 9.92 4.39
CA GLN A 60 12.16 10.00 3.13
C GLN A 60 12.51 8.60 2.64
N ILE A 61 11.49 7.74 2.52
CA ILE A 61 11.70 6.36 2.09
C ILE A 61 12.30 6.35 0.69
N ARG A 62 13.28 5.48 0.47
CA ARG A 62 13.97 5.34 -0.80
C ARG A 62 13.43 4.15 -1.59
N GLU A 63 13.64 4.17 -2.90
CA GLU A 63 13.20 3.10 -3.80
C GLU A 63 13.74 1.72 -3.39
N VAL A 64 15.00 1.64 -2.94
CA VAL A 64 15.61 0.40 -2.46
C VAL A 64 14.88 -0.14 -1.21
N GLU A 65 14.44 0.74 -0.31
CA GLU A 65 13.70 0.35 0.88
C GLU A 65 12.30 -0.12 0.51
N ILE A 66 11.63 0.55 -0.44
CA ILE A 66 10.34 0.11 -0.99
C ILE A 66 10.47 -1.29 -1.63
N ALA A 67 11.49 -1.50 -2.46
CA ALA A 67 11.73 -2.77 -3.12
C ALA A 67 12.00 -3.91 -2.11
N ALA A 68 12.76 -3.62 -1.04
CA ALA A 68 12.99 -4.58 0.03
C ALA A 68 11.69 -4.94 0.77
N LEU A 69 10.86 -3.95 1.12
CA LEU A 69 9.56 -4.19 1.77
C LEU A 69 8.62 -5.00 0.87
N ALA A 70 8.57 -4.69 -0.43
CA ALA A 70 7.79 -5.47 -1.40
C ALA A 70 8.28 -6.93 -1.50
N GLY A 71 9.58 -7.14 -1.52
CA GLY A 71 10.18 -8.47 -1.51
C GLY A 71 9.83 -9.25 -0.22
N VAL A 72 9.87 -8.60 0.94
CA VAL A 72 9.46 -9.21 2.22
C VAL A 72 7.99 -9.64 2.17
N ILE A 73 7.09 -8.79 1.65
CA ILE A 73 5.66 -9.12 1.50
C ILE A 73 5.49 -10.35 0.60
N LEU A 74 6.15 -10.36 -0.57
CA LEU A 74 6.05 -11.46 -1.52
C LEU A 74 6.52 -12.79 -0.92
N TRP A 75 7.68 -12.82 -0.27
CA TRP A 75 8.21 -14.06 0.29
C TRP A 75 7.47 -14.52 1.55
N ASN A 76 6.85 -13.59 2.31
CA ASN A 76 5.91 -13.97 3.35
C ASN A 76 4.70 -14.71 2.77
N GLU A 77 4.12 -14.20 1.68
CA GLU A 77 2.97 -14.84 1.03
C GLU A 77 3.33 -16.22 0.45
N ILE A 78 4.47 -16.33 -0.24
CA ILE A 78 4.94 -17.61 -0.79
C ILE A 78 5.19 -18.63 0.34
N GLY A 79 5.82 -18.21 1.44
CA GLY A 79 6.04 -19.08 2.59
C GLY A 79 4.75 -19.63 3.20
N LEU A 80 3.70 -18.79 3.27
CA LEU A 80 2.39 -19.17 3.78
C LEU A 80 1.60 -20.07 2.83
N THR A 81 1.67 -19.79 1.52
CA THR A 81 0.81 -20.44 0.51
C THR A 81 1.39 -21.73 -0.07
N THR A 82 2.70 -21.82 -0.27
CA THR A 82 3.32 -22.93 -1.01
C THR A 82 4.22 -23.83 -0.15
N SER A 83 4.35 -23.56 1.15
CA SER A 83 5.28 -24.26 2.06
C SER A 83 6.71 -24.37 1.51
N TYR A 84 7.13 -23.40 0.70
CA TYR A 84 8.45 -23.41 0.09
C TYR A 84 9.51 -23.15 1.16
N GLU A 85 10.32 -24.16 1.48
CA GLU A 85 11.35 -24.11 2.54
C GLU A 85 12.41 -23.02 2.32
N GLY A 86 12.58 -22.53 1.09
CA GLY A 86 13.53 -21.47 0.77
C GLY A 86 13.01 -20.05 1.02
N ALA A 87 11.72 -19.87 1.31
CA ALA A 87 11.11 -18.54 1.47
C ALA A 87 11.74 -17.77 2.63
N ASP A 88 11.97 -18.43 3.76
CA ASP A 88 12.60 -17.82 4.94
C ASP A 88 14.04 -17.38 4.65
N LYS A 89 14.83 -18.21 3.96
CA LYS A 89 16.22 -17.88 3.58
C LYS A 89 16.30 -16.65 2.68
N LEU A 90 15.37 -16.52 1.72
CA LEU A 90 15.33 -15.38 0.82
C LEU A 90 14.89 -14.12 1.55
N ARG A 91 13.91 -14.23 2.46
CA ARG A 91 13.49 -13.11 3.31
C ARG A 91 14.61 -12.64 4.23
N ASP A 92 15.34 -13.56 4.87
CA ASP A 92 16.47 -13.24 5.74
C ASP A 92 17.59 -12.53 4.97
N ARG A 93 17.83 -12.94 3.72
CA ARG A 93 18.77 -12.26 2.84
C ARG A 93 18.33 -10.82 2.53
N ILE A 94 17.05 -10.60 2.23
CA ILE A 94 16.50 -9.26 2.01
C ILE A 94 16.68 -8.40 3.26
N TYR A 95 16.40 -8.92 4.45
CA TYR A 95 16.63 -8.18 5.71
C TYR A 95 18.10 -7.84 5.93
N SER A 96 19.01 -8.77 5.64
CA SER A 96 20.45 -8.54 5.77
C SER A 96 20.97 -7.46 4.80
N GLU A 97 20.53 -7.50 3.55
CA GLU A 97 20.88 -6.52 2.52
C GLU A 97 20.28 -5.14 2.84
N LEU A 98 19.02 -5.09 3.29
CA LEU A 98 18.37 -3.86 3.74
C LEU A 98 19.08 -3.26 4.95
N HIS A 99 19.42 -4.06 5.97
CA HIS A 99 20.16 -3.61 7.14
C HIS A 99 21.53 -3.02 6.76
N SER A 100 22.27 -3.71 5.90
CA SER A 100 23.56 -3.23 5.39
C SER A 100 23.42 -1.92 4.61
N ASN A 101 22.39 -1.81 3.77
CA ASN A 101 22.11 -0.60 3.01
C ASN A 101 21.76 0.59 3.91
N ILE A 102 21.00 0.35 5.00
CA ILE A 102 20.69 1.38 5.99
C ILE A 102 21.96 1.85 6.72
N ILE A 103 22.82 0.93 7.16
CA ILE A 103 24.11 1.30 7.79
C ILE A 103 24.93 2.19 6.87
N ILE A 104 25.07 1.80 5.61
CA ILE A 104 25.87 2.56 4.62
C ILE A 104 25.29 3.96 4.39
N THR A 105 23.96 4.10 4.44
CA THR A 105 23.28 5.35 4.11
C THR A 105 23.15 6.30 5.30
N TYR A 106 22.81 5.78 6.48
CA TYR A 106 22.41 6.57 7.66
C TYR A 106 23.35 6.37 8.86
N GLY A 107 24.28 5.42 8.80
CA GLY A 107 25.16 5.06 9.89
C GLY A 107 24.54 4.06 10.88
N VAL A 108 25.40 3.51 11.73
CA VAL A 108 25.04 2.43 12.68
C VAL A 108 24.04 2.91 13.74
N SER A 109 24.12 4.17 14.18
CA SER A 109 23.27 4.72 15.25
C SER A 109 21.78 4.73 14.88
N GLU A 110 21.46 5.03 13.62
CA GLU A 110 20.07 5.16 13.14
C GLU A 110 19.50 3.84 12.60
N THR A 111 20.34 2.81 12.49
CA THR A 111 19.97 1.57 11.78
C THR A 111 18.80 0.85 12.45
N GLY A 112 18.86 0.66 13.76
CA GLY A 112 17.81 -0.05 14.51
C GLY A 112 16.46 0.67 14.43
N ALA A 113 16.45 1.99 14.67
CA ALA A 113 15.23 2.79 14.64
C ALA A 113 14.60 2.83 13.24
N ARG A 114 15.41 3.03 12.19
CA ARG A 114 14.92 3.05 10.81
C ARG A 114 14.38 1.69 10.38
N MET A 115 15.12 0.61 10.65
CA MET A 115 14.69 -0.75 10.32
C MET A 115 13.36 -1.09 11.00
N GLY A 116 13.25 -0.84 12.30
CA GLY A 116 11.99 -1.05 13.04
C GLY A 116 10.83 -0.24 12.46
N THR A 117 11.08 1.02 12.11
CA THR A 117 10.06 1.88 11.51
C THR A 117 9.61 1.37 10.14
N LEU A 118 10.53 0.90 9.29
CA LEU A 118 10.21 0.28 8.00
C LEU A 118 9.36 -0.98 8.17
N LEU A 119 9.65 -1.83 9.16
CA LEU A 119 8.84 -3.00 9.47
C LEU A 119 7.44 -2.63 9.98
N CYS A 120 7.30 -1.53 10.75
CA CYS A 120 5.98 -1.04 11.14
C CYS A 120 5.13 -0.59 9.93
N LEU A 121 5.75 -0.12 8.84
CA LEU A 121 5.01 0.21 7.61
C LEU A 121 4.37 -1.04 6.98
N LEU A 122 4.98 -2.22 7.13
CA LEU A 122 4.38 -3.47 6.65
C LEU A 122 3.07 -3.77 7.36
N ASN A 123 3.00 -3.51 8.67
CA ASN A 123 1.77 -3.68 9.43
C ASN A 123 0.69 -2.68 8.96
N ASP A 124 1.06 -1.42 8.74
CA ASP A 124 0.13 -0.41 8.22
C ASP A 124 -0.42 -0.82 6.84
N LEU A 125 0.44 -1.34 5.96
CA LEU A 125 0.05 -1.89 4.64
C LEU A 125 -0.88 -3.09 4.77
N HIS A 126 -0.61 -4.00 5.70
CA HIS A 126 -1.44 -5.19 5.91
C HIS A 126 -2.86 -4.82 6.35
N VAL A 127 -3.01 -3.82 7.23
CA VAL A 127 -4.32 -3.30 7.65
C VAL A 127 -5.09 -2.73 6.46
N ILE A 128 -4.45 -1.88 5.64
CA ILE A 128 -5.07 -1.30 4.44
C ILE A 128 -5.49 -2.41 3.46
N SER A 129 -4.63 -3.40 3.25
CA SER A 129 -4.93 -4.54 2.39
C SER A 129 -6.15 -5.33 2.89
N ARG A 130 -6.23 -5.57 4.20
CA ARG A 130 -7.34 -6.32 4.80
C ARG A 130 -8.66 -5.57 4.63
N GLU A 131 -8.70 -4.28 4.94
CA GLU A 131 -9.89 -3.45 4.79
C GLU A 131 -10.34 -3.33 3.34
N THR A 132 -9.40 -3.27 2.40
CA THR A 132 -9.69 -3.24 0.96
C THR A 132 -10.33 -4.57 0.52
N SER A 133 -9.79 -5.70 0.98
CA SER A 133 -10.35 -7.03 0.71
C SER A 133 -11.75 -7.19 1.32
N GLU A 134 -11.94 -6.79 2.58
CA GLU A 134 -13.25 -6.79 3.24
C GLU A 134 -14.27 -5.93 2.48
N SER A 135 -13.88 -4.72 2.08
CA SER A 135 -14.73 -3.80 1.30
C SER A 135 -15.11 -4.40 -0.05
N THR A 136 -14.18 -5.09 -0.71
CA THR A 136 -14.42 -5.77 -1.99
C THR A 136 -15.39 -6.94 -1.83
N ILE A 137 -15.25 -7.74 -0.77
CA ILE A 137 -16.16 -8.87 -0.48
C ILE A 137 -17.56 -8.35 -0.18
N ILE A 138 -17.69 -7.32 0.65
CA ILE A 138 -18.97 -6.67 0.97
C ILE A 138 -19.61 -6.14 -0.33
N SER A 139 -18.83 -5.44 -1.16
CA SER A 139 -19.32 -4.93 -2.44
C SER A 139 -19.88 -6.06 -3.33
N LYS A 140 -19.17 -7.19 -3.43
CA LYS A 140 -19.65 -8.37 -4.18
C LYS A 140 -20.97 -8.96 -3.65
N ILE A 141 -21.17 -8.96 -2.33
CA ILE A 141 -22.40 -9.49 -1.71
C ILE A 141 -23.59 -8.56 -2.00
N PHE A 142 -23.40 -7.26 -1.90
CA PHE A 142 -24.49 -6.28 -2.01
C PHE A 142 -24.72 -5.77 -3.43
N ASN A 143 -23.74 -5.88 -4.32
CA ASN A 143 -23.78 -5.47 -5.72
C ASN A 143 -23.21 -6.57 -6.64
N PRO A 144 -23.88 -7.74 -6.76
CA PRO A 144 -23.36 -8.86 -7.55
C PRO A 144 -23.18 -8.53 -9.04
N HIS A 145 -24.00 -7.62 -9.58
CA HIS A 145 -23.96 -7.20 -10.99
C HIS A 145 -22.73 -6.38 -11.39
N VAL A 146 -21.91 -5.92 -10.45
CA VAL A 146 -20.66 -5.20 -10.76
C VAL A 146 -19.59 -6.15 -11.29
N CYS A 147 -19.66 -7.44 -10.97
CA CYS A 147 -18.69 -8.43 -11.46
C CYS A 147 -19.04 -9.04 -12.82
N ASP A 148 -20.31 -8.97 -13.27
CA ASP A 148 -20.74 -9.57 -14.54
C ASP A 148 -20.21 -8.80 -15.78
N MET A 149 -19.62 -7.61 -15.59
CA MET A 149 -19.07 -6.78 -16.68
C MET A 149 -17.69 -7.23 -17.19
N TYR A 150 -17.08 -8.26 -16.60
CA TYR A 150 -15.77 -8.78 -16.98
C TYR A 150 -15.78 -10.25 -17.46
N ASP A 151 -16.97 -10.86 -17.59
CA ASP A 151 -17.15 -12.25 -18.01
C ASP A 151 -17.62 -12.40 -19.48
N GLU A 152 -17.31 -11.43 -20.35
CA GLU A 152 -17.46 -11.57 -21.83
C GLU A 152 -16.13 -11.84 -22.56
#